data_AF-A0A2D6JPL1-F1
#
_entry.id   AF-A0A2D6JPL1-F1
#
_cell.length_a   1.000
_cell.length_b   1.000
_cell.length_c   1.000
_cell.angle_alpha   90.00
_cell.angle_beta   90.00
_cell.angle_gamma   90.00
#
_symmetry.space_group_name_H-M   'P 1'
#
loop_
_entity.id
_entity.type
_entity.pdbx_description
1 polymer ?
#
loop_
_entity_poly.entity_id
_entity_poly.type
_entity_poly.pdbx_seq_one_letter_code
_entity_poly.pdbx_strand_id
1 'polypeptide(L)'
;MQLCPACGIGVDPEWDICPKCSQALSEEAIAQAGGPKPPQQNFASSLAWYYHLIPFFTSISAVIFADSLVESSGPLARTLIPPICFIAGGFVGLLILNEFAKINGEG
;
A
#
# COMPACT_ATOMS: atom_id res chain seq x y z
N MET A 1 -1.78 22.53 -26.22
CA MET A 1 -1.09 21.45 -25.48
C MET A 1 -2.15 20.56 -24.90
N GLN A 2 -2.10 19.26 -25.22
CA GLN A 2 -2.97 18.26 -24.59
C GLN A 2 -2.20 17.62 -23.43
N LEU A 3 -2.92 17.18 -22.40
CA LEU A 3 -2.35 16.44 -21.28
C LEU A 3 -2.63 14.96 -21.46
N CYS A 4 -1.65 14.11 -21.14
CA CYS A 4 -1.87 12.66 -21.12
C CYS A 4 -2.95 12.30 -20.09
N PRO A 5 -4.02 11.58 -20.46
CA PRO A 5 -5.11 11.24 -19.54
C PRO A 5 -4.69 10.30 -18.41
N ALA A 6 -3.58 9.58 -18.57
CA ALA A 6 -3.10 8.61 -17.58
C ALA A 6 -2.11 9.19 -16.56
N CYS A 7 -1.20 10.08 -16.97
CA CYS A 7 -0.11 10.56 -16.11
C CYS A 7 0.06 12.08 -16.04
N GLY A 8 -0.80 12.84 -16.72
CA GLY A 8 -0.93 14.29 -16.57
C GLY A 8 0.23 15.13 -17.11
N ILE A 9 1.13 14.57 -17.92
CA ILE A 9 2.19 15.36 -18.57
C ILE A 9 1.69 16.02 -19.85
N GLY A 10 2.32 17.13 -20.23
CA GLY A 10 2.15 17.73 -21.55
C GLY A 10 2.59 16.77 -22.64
N VAL A 11 1.70 16.51 -23.60
CA VAL A 11 1.95 15.67 -24.77
C VAL A 11 1.70 16.45 -26.04
N ASP A 12 2.44 16.08 -27.09
CA ASP A 12 2.24 16.59 -28.44
C ASP A 12 1.06 15.87 -29.11
N PRO A 13 0.17 16.56 -29.85
CA PRO A 13 -0.92 15.94 -30.58
C PRO A 13 -0.49 14.91 -31.64
N GLU A 14 0.74 14.98 -32.14
CA GLU A 14 1.26 14.06 -33.15
C GLU A 14 1.81 12.75 -32.55
N TRP A 15 1.84 12.62 -31.21
CA TRP A 15 2.37 11.42 -30.57
C TRP A 15 1.33 10.32 -30.45
N ASP A 16 1.68 9.12 -30.90
CA ASP A 16 0.86 7.92 -30.74
C ASP A 16 0.89 7.35 -29.32
N ILE A 17 2.02 7.53 -28.60
CA ILE A 17 2.27 6.92 -27.29
C ILE A 17 2.90 7.95 -26.35
N CYS A 18 2.39 8.02 -25.11
CA CYS A 18 2.97 8.86 -24.07
C CYS A 18 4.35 8.34 -23.63
N PRO A 19 5.42 9.17 -23.70
CA PRO A 19 6.78 8.72 -23.39
C PRO A 19 7.01 8.41 -21.90
N LYS A 20 6.13 8.90 -21.00
CA LYS A 20 6.26 8.69 -19.56
C LYS A 20 5.58 7.42 -19.06
N CYS A 21 4.37 7.14 -19.54
CA CYS A 21 3.54 6.06 -19.00
C CYS A 21 3.06 5.06 -20.05
N SER A 22 3.61 5.13 -21.27
CA SER A 22 3.28 4.25 -22.40
C SER A 22 1.79 4.17 -22.75
N GLN A 23 1.01 5.18 -22.36
CA GLN A 23 -0.40 5.27 -22.69
C GLN A 23 -0.56 5.57 -24.19
N ALA A 24 -1.35 4.76 -24.90
CA ALA A 24 -1.78 5.07 -26.27
C ALA A 24 -2.61 6.37 -26.29
N LEU A 25 -2.30 7.26 -27.23
CA LEU A 25 -2.87 8.62 -27.33
C LEU A 25 -3.67 8.82 -28.63
N SER A 26 -3.23 8.25 -29.76
CA SER A 26 -3.97 8.32 -31.03
C SER A 26 -5.10 7.29 -31.08
N GLU A 27 -6.15 7.57 -31.85
CA GLU A 27 -7.29 6.64 -32.00
C GLU A 27 -6.84 5.28 -32.53
N GLU A 28 -5.87 5.28 -33.44
CA GLU A 28 -5.27 4.09 -34.05
C GLU A 28 -4.48 3.28 -33.01
N ALA A 29 -3.63 3.94 -32.22
CA ALA A 29 -2.88 3.29 -31.14
C ALA A 29 -3.82 2.75 -30.04
N ILE A 30 -4.91 3.46 -29.74
CA ILE A 30 -5.94 3.02 -28.79
C ILE A 30 -6.68 1.78 -29.32
N ALA A 31 -7.02 1.75 -30.61
CA ALA A 31 -7.66 0.60 -31.23
C ALA A 31 -6.76 -0.65 -31.23
N GLN A 32 -5.43 -0.45 -31.33
CA GLN A 32 -4.46 -1.54 -31.38
C GLN A 32 -4.01 -2.03 -29.99
N ALA A 33 -3.76 -1.11 -29.05
CA ALA A 33 -3.20 -1.41 -27.73
C ALA A 33 -4.24 -1.44 -26.60
N GLY A 34 -5.46 -1.00 -26.87
CA GLY A 34 -6.52 -0.80 -25.88
C GLY A 34 -6.61 0.65 -25.38
N GLY A 35 -7.76 0.99 -24.78
CA GLY A 35 -8.05 2.32 -24.23
C GLY A 35 -7.16 2.75 -23.07
N PRO A 36 -7.38 3.95 -22.52
CA PRO A 36 -6.68 4.45 -21.34
C PRO A 36 -6.62 3.39 -20.23
N LYS A 37 -5.40 2.93 -19.93
CA LYS A 37 -5.19 2.04 -18.80
C LYS A 37 -5.54 2.85 -17.56
N PRO A 38 -6.46 2.38 -16.69
CA PRO A 38 -6.72 3.09 -15.45
C PRO A 38 -5.40 3.28 -14.71
N PRO A 39 -5.17 4.45 -14.08
CA PRO A 39 -3.95 4.70 -13.33
C PRO A 39 -3.75 3.52 -12.38
N GLN A 40 -2.61 2.84 -12.52
CA GLN A 40 -2.28 1.71 -11.68
C GLN A 40 -2.09 2.24 -10.27
N GLN A 41 -3.17 2.19 -9.47
CA GLN A 41 -3.12 2.63 -8.08
C GLN A 41 -2.31 1.60 -7.32
N ASN A 42 -1.10 2.01 -6.94
CA ASN A 42 -0.32 1.21 -6.02
C ASN A 42 -1.08 1.21 -4.69
N PHE A 43 -1.36 0.03 -4.15
CA PHE A 43 -2.08 -0.23 -2.89
C PHE A 43 -1.71 0.70 -1.72
N ALA A 44 -0.47 1.19 -1.65
CA ALA A 44 0.00 2.09 -0.60
C ALA A 44 -0.32 3.59 -0.82
N SER A 45 -0.77 4.00 -2.00
CA SER A 45 -0.99 5.41 -2.36
C SER A 45 -2.47 5.83 -2.31
N SER A 46 -3.39 4.88 -2.18
CA SER A 46 -4.84 5.14 -2.18
C SER A 46 -5.37 5.41 -0.75
N LEU A 47 -4.87 4.68 0.26
CA LEU A 47 -5.28 4.91 1.65
C LEU A 47 -4.73 6.22 2.22
N ALA A 48 -5.57 6.90 3.00
CA ALA A 48 -5.16 8.04 3.78
C ALA A 48 -3.96 7.69 4.68
N TRP A 49 -2.97 8.60 4.73
CA TRP A 49 -1.67 8.34 5.34
C TRP A 49 -1.76 7.79 6.78
N TYR A 50 -2.73 8.24 7.58
CA TYR A 50 -2.88 7.80 8.97
C TYR A 50 -3.16 6.30 9.13
N TYR A 51 -3.71 5.62 8.12
CA TYR A 51 -3.90 4.15 8.18
C TYR A 51 -2.57 3.40 8.27
N HIS A 52 -1.48 3.98 7.77
CA HIS A 52 -0.14 3.38 7.85
C HIS A 52 0.41 3.36 9.27
N LEU A 53 -0.24 4.02 10.23
CA LEU A 53 0.11 3.93 11.65
C LEU A 53 -0.42 2.63 12.30
N ILE A 54 -1.37 1.93 11.68
CA ILE A 54 -1.98 0.71 12.24
C ILE A 54 -0.92 -0.35 12.62
N PRO A 55 0.04 -0.74 11.75
CA PRO A 55 1.06 -1.73 12.10
C PRO A 55 1.93 -1.32 13.29
N PHE A 56 2.18 -0.03 13.46
CA PHE A 56 2.98 0.47 14.58
C PHE A 56 2.20 0.39 15.89
N PHE A 57 0.93 0.81 15.90
CA PHE A 57 0.10 0.73 17.10
C PHE A 57 -0.19 -0.71 17.53
N THR A 58 -0.47 -1.60 16.57
CA THR A 58 -0.70 -3.02 16.89
C THR A 58 0.57 -3.69 17.42
N SER A 59 1.73 -3.36 16.86
CA SER A 59 3.02 -3.89 17.31
C SER A 59 3.40 -3.42 18.72
N ILE A 60 3.28 -2.12 19.00
CA ILE A 60 3.56 -1.57 20.34
C ILE A 60 2.60 -2.16 21.39
N SER A 61 1.31 -2.24 21.06
CA SER A 61 0.30 -2.82 21.96
C SER A 61 0.59 -4.29 22.25
N ALA A 62 1.02 -5.05 21.23
CA ALA A 62 1.40 -6.46 21.40
C ALA A 62 2.61 -6.62 22.33
N VAL A 63 3.61 -5.72 22.26
CA VAL A 63 4.77 -5.74 23.16
C VAL A 63 4.37 -5.43 24.60
N ILE A 64 3.57 -4.39 24.83
CA ILE A 64 3.12 -4.01 26.18
C ILE A 64 2.34 -5.18 26.82
N PHE A 65 1.43 -5.79 26.05
CA PHE A 65 0.68 -6.94 26.52
C PHE A 65 1.59 -8.14 26.80
N ALA A 66 2.51 -8.44 25.89
CA ALA A 66 3.48 -9.52 26.03
C ALA A 66 4.35 -9.36 27.29
N ASP A 67 4.86 -8.15 27.54
CA ASP A 67 5.68 -7.83 28.71
C ASP A 67 4.90 -8.09 30.02
N SER A 68 3.65 -7.62 30.08
CA SER A 68 2.77 -7.86 31.24
C SER A 68 2.46 -9.35 31.46
N LEU A 69 2.38 -10.15 30.39
CA LEU A 69 2.12 -11.58 30.49
C LEU A 69 3.34 -12.38 30.96
N VAL A 70 4.56 -11.93 30.63
CA VAL A 70 5.79 -12.68 30.94
C VAL A 70 6.50 -12.19 32.18
N GLU A 71 5.92 -11.25 32.93
CA GLU A 71 6.53 -10.69 34.14
C GLU A 71 6.81 -11.77 35.21
N SER A 72 5.94 -12.77 35.36
CA SER A 72 6.16 -13.89 36.29
C SER A 72 6.91 -15.08 35.67
N SER A 73 7.38 -14.96 34.42
CA SER A 73 7.99 -16.06 33.68
C SER A 73 9.52 -16.12 33.83
N GLY A 74 10.12 -17.21 33.36
CA GLY A 74 11.57 -17.39 33.38
C GLY A 74 12.34 -16.41 32.46
N PRO A 75 13.66 -16.25 32.65
CA PRO A 75 14.48 -15.27 31.92
C PRO A 75 14.42 -15.42 30.39
N LEU A 76 14.33 -16.66 29.91
CA LEU A 76 14.22 -16.96 28.48
C LEU A 76 12.92 -16.40 27.88
N ALA A 77 11.79 -16.57 28.58
CA ALA A 77 10.49 -16.06 28.12
C ALA A 77 10.49 -14.53 28.07
N ARG A 78 11.02 -13.86 29.10
CA ARG A 78 11.17 -12.39 29.14
C ARG A 78 12.04 -11.84 28.02
N THR A 79 12.97 -12.64 27.49
CA THR A 79 13.88 -12.21 26.43
C THR A 79 13.30 -12.45 25.03
N LEU A 80 12.59 -13.56 24.83
CA LEU A 80 12.11 -13.97 23.50
C LEU A 80 10.69 -13.52 23.19
N ILE A 81 9.80 -13.50 24.18
CA ILE A 81 8.37 -13.24 23.95
C ILE A 81 8.12 -11.79 23.46
N PRO A 82 8.71 -10.73 24.05
CA PRO A 82 8.49 -9.37 23.56
C PRO A 82 8.88 -9.14 22.09
N PRO A 83 10.08 -9.52 21.59
CA PRO A 83 10.41 -9.33 20.17
C PRO A 83 9.57 -10.19 19.23
N ILE A 84 9.18 -11.40 19.63
CA ILE A 84 8.27 -12.25 18.82
C ILE A 84 6.91 -11.56 18.70
N CYS A 85 6.36 -11.05 19.80
CA CYS A 85 5.09 -10.32 19.82
C CYS A 85 5.15 -9.00 19.06
N PHE A 86 6.29 -8.30 19.04
CA PHE A 86 6.50 -7.12 18.20
C PHE A 86 6.31 -7.44 16.71
N ILE A 87 6.98 -8.48 16.22
CA ILE A 87 6.90 -8.91 14.81
C ILE A 87 5.49 -9.40 14.48
N ALA A 88 4.92 -10.26 15.32
CA ALA A 88 3.57 -10.79 15.14
C ALA A 88 2.51 -9.67 15.15
N GLY A 89 2.62 -8.72 16.09
CA GLY A 89 1.71 -7.57 16.18
C GLY A 89 1.79 -6.65 14.97
N GLY A 90 3.00 -6.42 14.42
CA GLY A 90 3.17 -5.68 13.18
C GLY A 90 2.52 -6.38 11.99
N PHE A 91 2.71 -7.70 11.87
CA PHE A 91 2.09 -8.50 10.82
C PHE A 91 0.55 -8.50 10.90
N VAL A 92 -0.02 -8.65 12.11
CA VAL A 92 -1.47 -8.52 12.32
C VAL A 92 -1.96 -7.13 11.90
N GLY A 93 -1.21 -6.07 12.20
CA GLY A 93 -1.56 -4.72 11.76
C GLY A 93 -1.57 -4.55 10.23
N LEU A 94 -0.70 -5.25 9.50
CA LEU A 94 -0.74 -5.29 8.03
C LEU A 94 -1.98 -6.02 7.50
N LEU A 95 -2.41 -7.11 8.17
CA LEU A 95 -3.65 -7.80 7.81
C LEU A 95 -4.88 -6.90 8.04
N ILE A 96 -4.89 -6.15 9.14
CA ILE A 96 -5.95 -5.17 9.43
C ILE A 96 -5.96 -4.06 8.37
N LEU A 97 -4.79 -3.52 8.02
CA LEU A 97 -4.64 -2.51 6.97
C LEU A 97 -5.20 -3.03 5.62
N ASN A 98 -4.89 -4.28 5.27
CA ASN A 98 -5.41 -4.92 4.06
C ASN A 98 -6.94 -5.03 4.05
N GLU A 99 -7.55 -5.30 5.20
CA GLU A 99 -9.01 -5.36 5.27
C GLU A 99 -9.66 -3.97 5.13
N PHE A 100 -9.05 -2.93 5.72
CA PHE A 100 -9.48 -1.54 5.48
C PHE A 100 -9.34 -1.14 4.02
N ALA A 101 -8.28 -1.56 3.34
CA ALA A 101 -8.09 -1.28 1.92
C ALA A 101 -9.19 -1.89 1.05
N LYS A 102 -9.57 -3.16 1.31
CA LYS A 102 -10.68 -3.80 0.60
C LYS A 102 -12.01 -3.08 0.83
N ILE A 103 -12.31 -2.69 2.08
CA ILE A 103 -13.56 -1.99 2.41
C ILE A 103 -13.65 -0.65 1.68
N ASN A 104 -12.52 0.04 1.50
CA ASN A 104 -12.45 1.31 0.77
C ASN A 104 -12.43 1.15 -0.77
N GLY A 105 -12.48 -0.07 -1.29
CA GLY A 105 -12.48 -0.34 -2.74
C GLY A 105 -11.10 -0.29 -3.39
N GLU A 106 -10.04 -0.47 -2.60
CA GLU A 106 -8.65 -0.27 -3.01
C GLU A 106 -7.81 -1.57 -3.01
N GLY A 107 -8.45 -2.72 -2.76
CA GLY A 107 -7.82 -4.05 -2.60
C GLY A 107 -8.26 -5.09 -3.61
#